data_AF-A0A6M3JI01-F1
#
_entry.id   AF-A0A6M3JI01-F1
#
_cell.length_a   1.000
_cell.length_b   1.000
_cell.length_c   1.000
_cell.angle_alpha   90.00
_cell.angle_beta   90.00
_cell.angle_gamma   90.00
#
_symmetry.space_group_name_H-M   'P 1'
#
loop_
_entity.id
_entity.type
_entity.pdbx_description
1 polymer ?
#
loop_
_entity_poly.entity_id
_entity_poly.type
_entity_poly.pdbx_seq_one_letter_code
_entity_poly.pdbx_strand_id
1 'polypeptide(L)' 'MTEIVPCREWKEWEKLIGKRMLVDRRGVHWLRSPVEVILLEVSPSGKYLKFIFPNGVSSWSIRGEYLFVEVLP' A
#
# COMPACT_ATOMS: atom_id res chain seq x y z
N MET A 1 -5.01 -3.89 -18.39
CA MET A 1 -4.21 -2.68 -18.16
C MET A 1 -4.46 -2.27 -16.74
N THR A 2 -3.47 -2.47 -15.86
CA THR A 2 -3.60 -2.12 -14.44
C THR A 2 -3.29 -0.64 -14.29
N GLU A 3 -4.29 0.15 -13.95
CA GLU A 3 -4.15 1.59 -13.76
C GLU A 3 -3.44 1.83 -12.43
N ILE A 4 -2.15 2.19 -12.48
CA ILE A 4 -1.41 2.63 -11.29
C ILE A 4 -2.04 3.95 -10.84
N VAL A 5 -2.95 3.89 -9.86
CA VAL A 5 -3.54 5.11 -9.28
C VAL A 5 -2.49 5.73 -8.36
N PRO A 6 -1.95 6.91 -8.68
CA PRO A 6 -0.97 7.52 -7.81
C PRO A 6 -1.73 8.14 -6.62
N CYS A 7 -1.83 7.41 -5.50
CA CYS A 7 -2.29 7.98 -4.24
C CYS A 7 -1.25 9.00 -3.72
N ARG A 8 -1.29 10.22 -4.28
CA ARG A 8 -0.33 11.30 -4.04
C ARG A 8 -0.64 12.01 -2.73
N GLU A 9 -1.90 12.02 -2.29
CA GLU A 9 -2.33 12.66 -1.05
C GLU A 9 -2.61 11.62 0.05
N TRP A 10 -2.29 11.95 1.31
CA TRP A 10 -2.49 11.02 2.44
C TRP A 10 -3.98 10.74 2.69
N LYS A 11 -4.85 11.70 2.39
CA LYS A 11 -6.32 11.57 2.50
C LYS A 11 -6.89 10.50 1.56
N GLU A 12 -6.20 10.20 0.47
CA GLU A 12 -6.60 9.12 -0.45
C GLU A 12 -6.35 7.75 0.19
N TRP A 13 -5.26 7.61 0.93
CA TRP A 13 -4.93 6.39 1.66
C TRP A 13 -5.92 6.11 2.80
N GLU A 14 -6.43 7.14 3.50
CA GLU A 14 -7.43 6.93 4.56
C GLU A 14 -8.71 6.24 4.04
N LYS A 15 -9.12 6.53 2.80
CA LYS A 15 -10.28 5.90 2.15
C LYS A 15 -10.05 4.43 1.79
N LEU A 16 -8.81 3.96 1.92
CA LEU A 16 -8.38 2.60 1.64
C LEU A 16 -8.14 1.78 2.92
N ILE A 17 -8.30 2.36 4.11
CA ILE A 17 -8.20 1.63 5.37
C ILE A 17 -9.22 0.49 5.37
N GLY A 18 -8.77 -0.71 5.73
CA GLY A 18 -9.53 -1.95 5.73
C GLY A 18 -9.67 -2.62 4.36
N LYS A 19 -9.20 -1.99 3.27
CA LYS A 19 -9.30 -2.56 1.92
C LYS A 19 -8.10 -3.42 1.57
N ARG A 20 -8.36 -4.50 0.83
CA ARG A 20 -7.35 -5.33 0.17
C ARG A 20 -6.83 -4.60 -1.07
N MET A 21 -5.52 -4.54 -1.23
CA MET A 21 -4.89 -3.85 -2.35
C MET A 21 -3.61 -4.54 -2.77
N LEU A 22 -3.25 -4.38 -4.04
CA LEU A 22 -1.93 -4.73 -4.53
C LEU A 22 -0.99 -3.55 -4.38
N VAL A 23 0.18 -3.79 -3.81
CA VAL A 23 1.25 -2.81 -3.72
C VAL A 23 2.52 -3.35 -4.35
N ASP A 24 3.27 -2.48 -5.01
CA ASP A 24 4.60 -2.79 -5.55
C ASP A 24 5.67 -2.01 -4.80
N ARG A 25 6.80 -2.64 -4.46
CA ARG A 25 7.85 -2.01 -3.66
C ARG A 25 8.81 -1.24 -4.57
N ARG A 26 8.91 0.08 -4.38
CA ARG A 26 9.85 0.92 -5.14
C ARG A 26 11.29 0.46 -4.91
N GLY A 27 12.06 0.36 -6.00
CA GLY A 27 13.50 0.12 -5.98
C GLY A 27 13.93 -1.35 -5.89
N VAL A 28 12.99 -2.29 -5.78
CA VAL A 28 13.30 -3.73 -5.83
C VAL A 28 12.78 -4.33 -7.12
N HIS A 29 13.41 -3.94 -8.24
CA HIS A 29 13.06 -4.37 -9.61
C HIS A 29 13.09 -5.90 -9.85
N TRP A 30 13.57 -6.68 -8.88
CA TRP A 30 13.73 -8.14 -8.92
C TRP A 30 12.57 -8.89 -8.25
N LEU A 31 11.79 -8.23 -7.38
CA LEU A 31 10.54 -8.79 -6.83
C LEU A 31 9.44 -8.53 -7.87
N ARG A 32 9.36 -9.39 -8.87
CA ARG A 32 8.56 -9.24 -10.09
C ARG A 32 7.03 -9.24 -9.91
N SER A 33 6.51 -9.24 -8.69
CA SER A 33 5.08 -9.37 -8.45
C SER A 33 4.58 -8.40 -7.38
N PRO A 34 3.51 -7.63 -7.66
CA PRO A 34 2.79 -6.91 -6.64
C PRO A 34 2.39 -7.84 -5.49
N VAL A 35 2.45 -7.33 -4.28
CA VAL A 35 2.08 -8.06 -3.07
C VAL A 35 0.71 -7.60 -2.62
N GLU A 36 -0.15 -8.55 -2.30
CA GLU A 36 -1.45 -8.26 -1.67
C GLU A 36 -1.25 -7.84 -0.22
N VAL A 37 -1.85 -6.72 0.16
CA VAL A 37 -1.84 -6.20 1.53
C VAL A 37 -3.21 -5.66 1.89
N ILE A 38 -3.46 -5.51 3.19
CA ILE A 38 -4.56 -4.69 3.70
C ILE A 38 -3.96 -3.48 4.40
N LEU A 39 -4.44 -2.29 4.09
CA LEU A 39 -4.07 -1.09 4.83
C LEU A 39 -4.83 -1.05 6.15
N LEU A 40 -4.13 -1.11 7.27
CA LEU A 40 -4.74 -1.05 8.60
C LEU A 40 -4.88 0.38 9.11
N GLU A 41 -3.89 1.23 8.83
CA GLU A 41 -3.80 2.54 9.46
C GLU A 41 -2.94 3.50 8.64
N VAL A 42 -3.26 4.80 8.74
CA VAL A 42 -2.42 5.91 8.28
C VAL A 42 -1.98 6.69 9.52
N SER A 43 -0.67 6.91 9.68
CA SER A 43 -0.16 7.68 10.82
C SER A 43 -0.74 9.11 10.86
N PRO A 44 -0.81 9.78 12.03
CA PRO A 44 -1.33 11.16 12.12
C PRO A 44 -0.63 12.19 11.23
N SER A 45 0.64 11.96 10.87
CA SER A 45 1.40 12.82 9.96
C SER A 45 1.12 12.54 8.48
N GLY A 46 0.37 11.49 8.15
CA GLY A 46 0.19 10.98 6.80
C GLY A 46 1.46 10.41 6.16
N LYS A 47 2.58 10.34 6.91
CA LYS A 47 3.89 9.92 6.38
C LYS A 47 4.08 8.40 6.39
N TYR A 48 3.40 7.70 7.27
CA TYR A 48 3.53 6.25 7.42
C TYR A 48 2.20 5.55 7.20
N LEU A 49 2.28 4.37 6.59
CA LEU A 49 1.16 3.48 6.31
C LEU A 49 1.44 2.15 7.04
N LYS A 50 0.44 1.60 7.71
CA LYS A 50 0.53 0.29 8.34
C LYS A 50 -0.16 -0.73 7.47
N PHE A 51 0.58 -1.69 6.96
CA PHE A 51 0.05 -2.79 6.16
C PHE A 51 0.03 -4.08 6.96
N ILE A 52 -0.92 -4.96 6.69
CA ILE A 52 -0.84 -6.39 7.04
C ILE A 52 -0.67 -7.20 5.75
N PHE A 53 0.30 -8.11 5.79
CA PHE A 53 0.66 -9.00 4.69
C PHE A 53 -0.10 -10.33 4.81
N PRO A 54 -0.14 -11.15 3.75
CA PRO A 54 -0.89 -12.42 3.74
C PRO A 54 -0.39 -13.43 4.77
N ASN A 55 0.86 -13.28 5.23
CA ASN A 55 1.45 -14.08 6.31
C ASN A 55 1.02 -13.62 7.72
N GLY A 56 0.11 -12.65 7.83
CA GLY A 56 -0.38 -12.09 9.09
C GLY A 56 0.56 -11.09 9.77
N VAL A 57 1.76 -10.86 9.22
CA VAL A 57 2.70 -9.87 9.75
C VAL A 57 2.21 -8.48 9.36
N SER A 58 2.23 -7.54 10.31
CA SER A 58 2.00 -6.12 10.03
C SER A 58 3.28 -5.32 10.11
N SER A 59 3.45 -4.34 9.22
CA SER A 59 4.61 -3.44 9.23
C SER A 59 4.21 -2.00 8.91
N TRP A 60 4.93 -1.06 9.52
CA TRP A 60 4.87 0.35 9.15
C TRP A 60 5.84 0.62 7.99
N SER A 61 5.39 1.40 7.02
CA SER A 61 6.18 1.73 5.84
C SER A 61 6.01 3.21 5.49
N ILE A 62 7.07 3.81 4.95
CA ILE A 62 7.01 5.21 4.55
C ILE A 62 6.14 5.34 3.30
N ARG A 63 5.24 6.34 3.31
CA ARG A 63 4.38 6.67 2.16
C ARG A 63 5.28 7.04 0.97
N GLY A 64 5.35 6.14 -0.01
CA GLY A 64 6.24 6.24 -1.17
C GLY A 64 7.24 5.09 -1.30
N GLU A 65 7.42 4.25 -0.27
CA GLU A 65 8.14 2.97 -0.40
C GLU A 65 7.34 1.97 -1.24
N TYR A 66 6.02 2.07 -1.18
CA TYR A 66 5.09 1.26 -1.96
C TYR A 66 4.33 2.12 -2.97
N LEU A 67 4.24 1.60 -4.20
CA LEU A 67 3.34 2.07 -5.24
C LEU A 67 2.02 1.33 -5.09
N PHE A 68 0.95 2.09 -4.97
CA PHE A 68 -0.40 1.55 -5.08
C PHE A 68 -0.63 1.04 -6.51
N VAL A 69 -1.08 -0.20 -6.64
CA VAL A 69 -1.36 -0.82 -7.94
C VAL A 69 -2.87 -0.81 -8.19
N GLU A 70 -3.66 -1.49 -7.35
CA GLU A 70 -5.13 -1.50 -7.45
C GLU A 70 -5.80 -1.94 -6.14
N VAL A 71 -7.08 -1.62 -5.98
CA VAL A 71 -7.93 -2.20 -4.92
C VAL A 71 -8.49 -3.52 -5.43
N LEU A 72 -8.43 -4.57 -4.61
CA LEU A 72 -9.03 -5.85 -4.93
C LEU A 72 -10.50 -5.90 -4.47
N PRO A 73 -11.38 -6.61 -5.19
CA PRO A 73 -12.78 -6.80 -4.81
C PRO A 73 -12.95 -7.56 -3.48
#